data_AF-A0A6N9IWW3-F1
#
_entry.id   AF-A0A6N9IWW3-F1
#
_cell.length_a   1.000
_cell.length_b   1.000
_cell.length_c   1.000
_cell.angle_alpha   90.00
_cell.angle_beta   90.00
_cell.angle_gamma   90.00
#
_symmetry.space_group_name_H-M   'P 1'
#
loop_
_entity.id
_entity.type
_entity.pdbx_description
1 polymer ?
#
loop_
_entity_poly.entity_id
_entity_poly.type
_entity_poly.pdbx_seq_one_letter_code
_entity_poly.pdbx_strand_id
1 'polypeptide(L)'
;MRKSRFTEEQIAFALRQSESGISIGDITRKLGIAEQTFYRWKKKYGGLGVAELRRLKQLEEENRKLKQLVADLSLDKKMLQDVLGKKPLKPDRKREWADIFQARYHVSIRRACEVIELARSTRYYCSLADDQAFLKMRIKELSQVRVGWGYRRIHILLKREGWQVNHKRVYRLYTQEGLTLRRKRPKRHVSSVKRVIRPLALTPNHSWSMDFMADTLFDGRKLRLLTIVDNFTRESLAIEPGQYFKGEQVAEVLSRLIRERGKPESIWVDNGTEFTSRAMDQWAYWNQVKLDFSRPGKPTDNAFIESFNGKFREECLSQNWFLSLQDAREKIESWRKDYNETRPHSSLGNRTPLEFRKSGSG
;
A
#
# COMPACT_ATOMS: atom_id res chain seq x y z
N MET A 1 20.18 -0.47 54.50
CA MET A 1 20.66 -0.40 55.91
C MET A 1 19.64 -1.08 56.81
N ARG A 2 20.05 -2.07 57.62
CA ARG A 2 19.17 -2.66 58.63
C ARG A 2 18.73 -1.57 59.61
N LYS A 3 17.45 -1.53 59.96
CA LYS A 3 16.95 -0.62 61.01
C LYS A 3 17.70 -0.95 62.31
N SER A 4 18.24 0.06 62.97
CA SER A 4 18.87 -0.12 64.29
C SER A 4 17.84 -0.66 65.27
N ARG A 5 18.21 -1.63 66.10
CA ARG A 5 17.35 -2.21 67.15
C ARG A 5 17.06 -1.21 68.28
N PHE A 6 17.88 -0.17 68.41
CA PHE A 6 17.81 0.82 69.49
C PHE A 6 17.12 2.11 69.03
N THR A 7 16.27 2.66 69.90
CA THR A 7 15.60 3.93 69.66
C THR A 7 16.57 5.10 69.77
N GLU A 8 16.22 6.23 69.17
CA GLU A 8 17.08 7.43 69.17
C GLU A 8 17.29 7.99 70.58
N GLU A 9 16.26 7.88 71.43
CA GLU A 9 16.31 8.24 72.84
C GLU A 9 17.29 7.35 73.60
N GLN A 10 17.30 6.04 73.33
CA GLN A 10 18.25 5.10 73.94
C GLN A 10 19.71 5.39 73.54
N ILE A 11 19.96 5.73 72.27
CA ILE A 11 21.30 6.07 71.78
C ILE A 11 21.78 7.40 72.39
N ALA A 12 20.94 8.43 72.40
CA ALA A 12 21.27 9.73 72.97
C ALA A 12 21.49 9.66 74.49
N PHE A 13 20.66 8.87 75.18
CA PHE A 13 20.78 8.65 76.62
C PHE A 13 22.08 7.93 76.98
N ALA A 14 22.46 6.89 76.21
CA ALA A 14 23.74 6.20 76.38
C ALA A 14 24.94 7.15 76.23
N LEU A 15 24.90 8.06 75.25
CA LEU A 15 25.99 9.02 75.02
C LEU A 15 26.09 10.05 76.15
N ARG A 16 24.95 10.59 76.61
CA ARG A 16 24.90 11.51 77.77
C ARG A 16 25.39 10.88 79.07
N GLN A 17 25.09 9.60 79.29
CA GLN A 17 25.60 8.87 80.46
C GLN A 17 27.13 8.80 80.48
N SER A 18 27.78 8.66 79.32
CA SER A 18 29.24 8.70 79.24
C SER A 18 29.83 10.09 79.43
N GLU A 19 29.12 11.14 78.99
CA GLU A 19 29.50 12.54 79.21
C GLU A 19 29.34 12.94 80.70
N SER A 20 28.42 12.28 81.41
CA SER A 20 28.19 12.46 82.86
C SER A 20 29.14 11.64 83.75
N GLY A 21 30.14 10.95 83.16
CA GLY A 21 31.20 10.26 83.91
C GLY A 21 30.96 8.77 84.20
N ILE A 22 29.91 8.14 83.68
CA ILE A 22 29.69 6.69 83.85
C ILE A 22 30.64 5.90 82.92
N SER A 23 31.24 4.83 83.44
CA SER A 23 32.16 3.97 82.66
C SER A 23 31.47 3.37 81.43
N ILE A 24 32.15 3.42 80.28
CA ILE A 24 31.67 2.88 78.99
C ILE A 24 31.37 1.38 79.10
N GLY A 25 32.14 0.64 79.91
CA GLY A 25 31.92 -0.78 80.18
C GLY A 25 30.58 -1.08 80.86
N ASP A 26 30.11 -0.19 81.74
CA ASP A 26 28.82 -0.37 82.43
C ASP A 26 27.64 -0.01 81.54
N ILE A 27 27.78 1.03 80.70
CA ILE A 27 26.77 1.44 79.72
C ILE A 27 26.56 0.34 78.67
N THR A 28 27.65 -0.24 78.17
CA THR A 28 27.61 -1.29 77.15
C THR A 28 27.05 -2.60 77.69
N ARG A 29 27.37 -2.95 78.94
CA ARG A 29 26.80 -4.11 79.64
C ARG A 29 25.30 -3.93 79.93
N LYS A 30 24.85 -2.73 80.35
CA LYS A 30 23.41 -2.43 80.58
C LYS A 30 22.57 -2.45 79.30
N LEU A 31 23.11 -1.95 78.19
CA LEU A 31 22.38 -1.90 76.92
C LEU A 31 22.54 -3.17 76.06
N GLY A 32 23.38 -4.12 76.49
CA GLY A 32 23.65 -5.35 75.75
C GLY A 32 24.31 -5.10 74.39
N ILE A 33 25.20 -4.11 74.30
CA ILE A 33 25.91 -3.72 73.07
C ILE A 33 27.42 -3.93 73.23
N ALA A 34 28.11 -4.19 72.12
CA ALA A 34 29.57 -4.19 72.12
C ALA A 34 30.11 -2.76 72.27
N GLU A 35 31.25 -2.60 72.96
CA GLU A 35 31.92 -1.29 73.12
C GLU A 35 32.21 -0.61 71.78
N GLN A 36 32.56 -1.38 70.75
CA GLN A 36 32.77 -0.86 69.39
C GLN A 36 31.52 -0.17 68.82
N THR A 37 30.32 -0.67 69.13
CA THR A 37 29.05 -0.05 68.71
C THR A 37 28.84 1.28 69.42
N PHE A 38 29.21 1.36 70.69
CA PHE A 38 29.16 2.61 71.47
C PHE A 38 30.12 3.67 70.91
N TYR A 39 31.37 3.31 70.63
CA TYR A 39 32.33 4.24 70.02
C TYR A 39 31.90 4.69 68.61
N ARG A 40 31.25 3.82 67.82
CA ARG A 40 30.64 4.20 66.54
C ARG A 40 29.50 5.20 66.72
N TRP A 41 28.66 5.03 67.75
CA TRP A 41 27.64 6.01 68.09
C TRP A 41 28.26 7.33 68.53
N LYS A 42 29.25 7.30 69.43
CA LYS A 42 29.94 8.52 69.88
C LYS A 42 30.60 9.29 68.73
N LYS A 43 31.22 8.58 67.77
CA LYS A 43 31.80 9.19 66.56
C LYS A 43 30.77 9.79 65.61
N LYS A 44 29.60 9.16 65.47
CA LYS A 44 28.56 9.58 64.50
C LYS A 44 27.55 10.58 65.08
N TYR A 45 27.33 10.52 66.39
CA TYR A 45 26.19 11.14 67.09
C TYR A 45 26.60 11.91 68.35
N GLY A 46 27.90 11.94 68.72
CA GLY A 46 28.38 12.66 69.89
C GLY A 46 28.15 14.17 69.78
N GLY A 47 27.75 14.80 70.89
CA GLY A 47 27.43 16.23 70.95
C GLY A 47 26.06 16.62 70.40
N LEU A 48 25.26 15.68 69.86
CA LEU A 48 23.92 15.96 69.33
C LEU A 48 22.81 15.65 70.34
N GLY A 49 21.85 16.57 70.47
CA GLY A 49 20.63 16.33 71.24
C GLY A 49 19.68 15.33 70.56
N VAL A 50 18.71 14.77 71.31
CA VAL A 50 17.69 13.82 70.77
C VAL A 50 16.95 14.40 69.55
N ALA A 51 16.63 15.69 69.58
CA ALA A 51 15.94 16.37 68.48
C ALA A 51 16.83 16.53 67.23
N GLU A 52 18.13 16.78 67.40
CA GLU A 52 19.09 16.90 66.31
C GLU A 52 19.38 15.53 65.69
N LEU A 53 19.41 14.46 66.50
CA LEU A 53 19.53 13.08 66.02
C LEU A 53 18.34 12.63 65.18
N ARG A 54 17.12 12.99 65.58
CA ARG A 54 15.89 12.79 64.78
C ARG A 54 16.01 13.47 63.42
N ARG A 55 16.34 14.77 63.42
CA ARG A 55 16.49 15.58 62.20
C ARG A 55 17.56 15.01 61.27
N LEU A 56 18.71 14.61 61.81
CA LEU A 56 19.81 14.06 61.02
C LEU A 56 19.42 12.74 60.33
N LYS A 57 18.74 11.83 61.02
CA LYS A 57 18.25 10.58 60.41
C LYS A 57 17.15 10.82 59.37
N GLN A 58 16.23 11.76 59.63
CA GLN A 58 15.22 12.15 58.65
C GLN A 58 15.88 12.67 57.37
N LEU A 59 16.86 13.56 57.51
CA LEU A 59 17.64 14.08 56.38
C LEU A 59 18.46 12.99 55.68
N GLU A 60 19.01 12.00 56.41
CA GLU A 60 19.68 10.84 55.80
C GLU A 60 18.70 10.00 54.96
N GLU A 61 17.46 9.81 55.44
CA GLU A 61 16.43 9.07 54.72
C GLU A 61 15.90 9.83 53.50
N GLU A 62 15.65 11.12 53.63
CA GLU A 62 15.27 12.01 52.53
C GLU A 62 16.39 12.05 51.48
N ASN A 63 17.65 12.22 51.87
CA ASN A 63 18.77 12.16 50.95
C ASN A 63 18.88 10.81 50.23
N ARG A 64 18.60 9.70 50.92
CA ARG A 64 18.56 8.38 50.28
C ARG A 64 17.44 8.30 49.23
N LYS A 65 16.24 8.78 49.56
CA LYS A 65 15.09 8.82 48.63
C LYS A 65 15.39 9.71 47.43
N LEU A 66 15.97 10.89 47.65
CA LEU A 66 16.35 11.82 46.58
C LEU A 66 17.43 11.23 45.68
N LYS A 67 18.47 10.60 46.24
CA LYS A 67 19.51 9.91 45.45
C LYS A 67 18.92 8.82 44.56
N GLN A 68 17.99 8.03 45.10
CA GLN A 68 17.29 7.01 44.33
C GLN A 68 16.44 7.61 43.20
N LEU A 69 15.66 8.64 43.51
CA LEU A 69 14.83 9.34 42.52
C LEU A 69 15.67 9.98 41.41
N VAL A 70 16.80 10.60 41.76
CA VAL A 70 17.73 11.20 40.78
C VAL A 70 18.34 10.13 39.88
N ALA A 71 18.75 8.98 40.45
CA ALA A 71 19.27 7.87 39.66
C ALA A 71 18.20 7.32 38.69
N ASP A 72 16.96 7.18 39.17
CA ASP A 72 15.85 6.69 38.36
C ASP A 72 15.51 7.65 37.21
N LEU A 73 15.31 8.94 37.51
CA LEU A 73 15.02 9.95 36.49
C LEU A 73 16.18 10.14 35.51
N SER A 74 17.42 9.97 35.96
CA SER A 74 18.60 10.07 35.09
C SER A 74 18.66 8.92 34.09
N LEU A 75 18.26 7.71 34.50
CA LEU A 75 18.14 6.56 33.60
C LEU A 75 17.04 6.79 32.57
N ASP A 76 15.86 7.25 33.00
CA ASP A 76 14.71 7.52 32.14
C ASP A 76 15.03 8.63 31.13
N LYS A 77 15.73 9.69 31.56
CA LYS A 77 16.23 10.75 30.68
C LYS A 77 17.16 10.21 29.60
N LYS A 78 18.10 9.33 29.95
CA LYS A 78 19.04 8.73 29.00
C LYS A 78 18.31 7.87 27.97
N MET A 79 17.33 7.09 28.41
CA MET A 79 16.45 6.31 27.54
C MET A 79 15.70 7.23 26.56
N LEU A 80 15.09 8.31 27.04
CA LEU A 80 14.36 9.26 26.19
C LEU A 80 15.26 10.00 25.19
N GLN A 81 16.49 10.35 25.57
CA GLN A 81 17.46 10.98 24.66
C GLN A 81 17.80 10.08 23.46
N ASP A 82 17.92 8.76 23.67
CA ASP A 82 18.11 7.81 22.57
C ASP A 82 16.92 7.77 21.60
N VAL A 83 15.71 8.00 22.11
CA VAL A 83 14.48 8.03 21.31
C VAL A 83 14.35 9.33 20.51
N LEU A 84 14.57 10.49 21.15
CA LEU A 84 14.37 11.81 20.55
C LEU A 84 15.27 12.11 19.35
N GLY A 85 16.38 11.39 19.20
CA GLY A 85 17.19 11.43 17.98
C GLY A 85 16.46 10.94 16.72
N LYS A 86 15.27 10.32 16.85
CA LYS A 86 14.48 9.78 15.75
C LYS A 86 13.02 10.26 15.89
N LYS A 87 12.42 10.69 14.77
CA LYS A 87 11.05 11.25 14.58
C LYS A 87 9.94 10.61 15.45
N PRO A 88 8.80 11.31 15.67
CA PRO A 88 7.69 10.85 16.53
C PRO A 88 7.29 9.39 16.25
N LEU A 89 7.41 8.55 17.27
CA LEU A 89 7.32 7.10 17.16
C LEU A 89 5.86 6.66 17.01
N LYS A 90 5.53 6.05 15.86
CA LYS A 90 4.30 5.26 15.69
C LYS A 90 4.26 4.10 16.71
N PRO A 91 3.07 3.56 17.06
CA PRO A 91 2.95 2.45 18.02
C PRO A 91 3.87 1.25 17.74
N ASP A 92 4.05 0.87 16.48
CA ASP A 92 4.99 -0.21 16.11
C ASP A 92 6.44 0.11 16.49
N ARG A 93 6.88 1.35 16.24
CA ARG A 93 8.23 1.79 16.65
C ARG A 93 8.35 1.90 18.16
N LYS A 94 7.30 2.32 18.88
CA LYS A 94 7.30 2.30 20.35
C LYS A 94 7.48 0.87 20.88
N ARG A 95 6.87 -0.15 20.25
CA ARG A 95 7.08 -1.56 20.63
C ARG A 95 8.55 -1.97 20.50
N GLU A 96 9.17 -1.68 19.34
CA GLU A 96 10.59 -1.96 19.12
C GLU A 96 11.48 -1.26 20.16
N TRP A 97 11.20 0.00 20.49
CA TRP A 97 11.97 0.74 21.50
C TRP A 97 11.80 0.17 22.91
N ALA A 98 10.62 -0.32 23.28
CA ALA A 98 10.43 -1.00 24.57
C ALA A 98 11.34 -2.23 24.70
N ASP A 99 11.50 -2.99 23.61
CA ASP A 99 12.38 -4.16 23.56
C ASP A 99 13.86 -3.76 23.61
N ILE A 100 14.25 -2.73 22.85
CA ILE A 100 15.61 -2.16 22.88
C ILE A 100 15.95 -1.67 24.29
N PHE A 101 15.01 -1.04 24.98
CA PHE A 101 15.20 -0.54 26.34
C PHE A 101 15.41 -1.67 27.35
N GLN A 102 14.59 -2.71 27.27
CA GLN A 102 14.76 -3.89 28.11
C GLN A 102 16.13 -4.55 27.87
N ALA A 103 16.57 -4.67 26.62
CA ALA A 103 17.83 -5.30 26.27
C ALA A 103 19.06 -4.44 26.63
N ARG A 104 19.02 -3.14 26.37
CA ARG A 104 20.18 -2.23 26.48
C ARG A 104 20.35 -1.61 27.87
N TYR A 105 19.25 -1.32 28.55
CA TYR A 105 19.25 -0.66 29.85
C TYR A 105 18.91 -1.62 30.99
N HIS A 106 18.63 -2.90 30.69
CA HIS A 106 18.26 -3.94 31.66
C HIS A 106 17.10 -3.53 32.58
N VAL A 107 16.19 -2.71 32.06
CA VAL A 107 14.99 -2.26 32.78
C VAL A 107 13.84 -3.25 32.58
N SER A 108 12.91 -3.28 33.52
CA SER A 108 11.67 -4.05 33.36
C SER A 108 10.86 -3.53 32.17
N ILE A 109 10.13 -4.40 31.49
CA ILE A 109 9.24 -4.01 30.38
C ILE A 109 8.20 -2.98 30.82
N ARG A 110 7.78 -3.03 32.09
CA ARG A 110 6.89 -2.03 32.70
C ARG A 110 7.51 -0.64 32.64
N ARG A 111 8.75 -0.49 33.12
CA ARG A 111 9.47 0.78 33.12
C ARG A 111 9.77 1.24 31.69
N ALA A 112 10.19 0.33 30.81
CA ALA A 112 10.41 0.65 29.41
C ALA A 112 9.15 1.21 28.73
N CYS A 113 7.98 0.60 28.97
CA CYS A 113 6.69 1.05 28.46
C CYS A 113 6.22 2.38 29.09
N GLU A 114 6.44 2.58 30.39
CA GLU A 114 6.14 3.83 31.10
C GLU A 114 6.95 5.00 30.52
N VAL A 115 8.26 4.82 30.30
CA VAL A 115 9.15 5.87 29.76
C VAL A 115 8.73 6.34 28.36
N ILE A 116 8.28 5.45 27.48
CA ILE A 116 7.87 5.80 26.10
C ILE A 116 6.37 6.06 25.94
N GLU A 117 5.62 6.07 27.04
CA GLU A 117 4.16 6.18 27.05
C GLU A 117 3.48 5.16 26.12
N LEU A 118 3.82 3.88 26.29
CA LEU A 118 3.21 2.76 25.59
C LEU A 118 2.37 1.92 26.56
N ALA A 119 1.08 1.74 26.27
CA ALA A 119 0.27 0.79 27.03
C ALA A 119 0.84 -0.63 26.91
N ARG A 120 1.01 -1.33 28.03
CA ARG A 120 1.54 -2.71 28.04
C ARG A 120 0.71 -3.67 27.17
N SER A 121 -0.61 -3.50 27.13
CA SER A 121 -1.51 -4.25 26.25
C SER A 121 -1.10 -4.13 24.77
N THR A 122 -0.68 -2.93 24.34
CA THR A 122 -0.18 -2.70 22.98
C THR A 122 1.11 -3.47 22.72
N ARG A 123 1.99 -3.67 23.71
CA ARG A 123 3.21 -4.46 23.54
C ARG A 123 2.93 -5.96 23.42
N TYR A 124 1.99 -6.48 24.21
CA TYR A 124 1.61 -7.90 24.20
C TYR A 124 0.62 -8.25 23.09
N TYR A 125 0.05 -7.24 22.41
CA TYR A 125 -0.83 -7.47 21.29
C TYR A 125 -0.09 -8.12 20.12
N CYS A 126 -0.35 -9.40 19.91
CA CYS A 126 -0.09 -10.08 18.65
C CYS A 126 -1.34 -9.97 17.80
N SER A 127 -1.24 -9.44 16.57
CA SER A 127 -2.37 -9.53 15.66
C SER A 127 -2.62 -11.00 15.34
N LEU A 128 -3.81 -11.51 15.65
CA LEU A 128 -4.30 -12.76 15.07
C LEU A 128 -4.46 -12.50 13.57
N ALA A 129 -3.43 -12.79 12.79
CA ALA A 129 -3.42 -12.56 11.35
C ALA A 129 -4.26 -13.66 10.68
N ASP A 130 -5.56 -13.40 10.57
CA ASP A 130 -6.52 -14.27 9.90
C ASP A 130 -6.27 -14.30 8.37
N ASP A 131 -6.19 -15.51 7.79
CA ASP A 131 -6.28 -15.87 6.36
C ASP A 131 -5.59 -14.98 5.30
N GLN A 132 -4.61 -14.16 5.69
CA GLN A 132 -3.96 -13.22 4.75
C GLN A 132 -3.10 -13.93 3.72
N ALA A 133 -2.59 -15.12 4.05
CA ALA A 133 -1.74 -15.90 3.16
C ALA A 133 -2.46 -16.27 1.86
N PHE A 134 -3.69 -16.80 1.95
CA PHE A 134 -4.48 -17.18 0.78
C PHE A 134 -4.86 -15.98 -0.08
N LEU A 135 -5.35 -14.90 0.53
CA LEU A 135 -5.69 -13.68 -0.22
C LEU A 135 -4.47 -13.07 -0.91
N LYS A 136 -3.32 -13.05 -0.24
CA LYS A 136 -2.06 -12.54 -0.79
C LYS A 136 -1.55 -13.42 -1.93
N MET A 137 -1.62 -14.74 -1.79
CA MET A 137 -1.29 -15.70 -2.84
C MET A 137 -2.19 -15.50 -4.05
N ARG A 138 -3.51 -15.38 -3.84
CA ARG A 138 -4.46 -15.16 -4.94
C ARG A 138 -4.24 -13.83 -5.66
N ILE A 139 -3.95 -12.76 -4.92
CA ILE A 139 -3.58 -11.46 -5.51
C ILE A 139 -2.33 -11.60 -6.41
N LYS A 140 -1.32 -12.38 -6.00
CA LYS A 140 -0.12 -12.63 -6.80
C LYS A 140 -0.44 -13.42 -8.06
N GLU A 141 -1.18 -14.52 -7.96
CA GLU A 141 -1.61 -15.33 -9.10
C GLU A 141 -2.33 -14.47 -10.14
N LEU A 142 -3.33 -13.70 -9.73
CA LEU A 142 -4.06 -12.80 -10.62
C LEU A 142 -3.16 -11.74 -11.25
N SER A 143 -2.18 -11.22 -10.52
CA SER A 143 -1.22 -10.22 -11.03
C SER A 143 -0.21 -10.82 -12.01
N GLN A 144 0.17 -12.08 -11.84
CA GLN A 144 1.07 -12.80 -12.75
C GLN A 144 0.39 -13.13 -14.06
N VAL A 145 -0.88 -13.57 -14.02
CA VAL A 145 -1.68 -13.83 -15.22
C VAL A 145 -2.04 -12.53 -15.94
N ARG A 146 -2.37 -11.47 -15.20
CA ARG A 146 -2.82 -10.18 -15.74
C ARG A 146 -1.80 -9.07 -15.52
N VAL A 147 -0.61 -9.24 -16.10
CA VAL A 147 0.45 -8.23 -16.02
C VAL A 147 -0.07 -6.89 -16.56
N GLY A 148 0.13 -5.80 -15.82
CA GLY A 148 -0.41 -4.48 -16.17
C GLY A 148 -1.63 -4.07 -15.35
N TRP A 149 -2.37 -5.03 -14.78
CA TRP A 149 -3.60 -4.72 -14.07
C TRP A 149 -3.31 -4.21 -12.65
N GLY A 150 -3.89 -3.05 -12.34
CA GLY A 150 -3.82 -2.47 -11.01
C GLY A 150 -4.79 -3.11 -10.01
N TYR A 151 -4.56 -2.85 -8.73
CA TYR A 151 -5.34 -3.40 -7.61
C TYR A 151 -6.86 -3.28 -7.76
N ARG A 152 -7.37 -2.23 -8.43
CA ARG A 152 -8.81 -2.03 -8.64
C ARG A 152 -9.43 -3.13 -9.52
N ARG A 153 -8.74 -3.55 -10.59
CA ARG A 153 -9.23 -4.63 -11.46
C ARG A 153 -9.09 -5.98 -10.77
N ILE A 154 -7.99 -6.20 -10.07
CA ILE A 154 -7.78 -7.41 -9.26
C ILE A 154 -8.88 -7.53 -8.20
N HIS A 155 -9.23 -6.44 -7.52
CA HIS A 155 -10.34 -6.43 -6.57
C HIS A 155 -11.68 -6.81 -7.21
N ILE A 156 -11.95 -6.41 -8.46
CA ILE A 156 -13.17 -6.83 -9.18
C ILE A 156 -13.16 -8.33 -9.45
N LEU A 157 -12.01 -8.89 -9.89
CA LEU A 157 -11.86 -10.33 -10.10
C LEU A 157 -12.06 -11.12 -8.80
N LEU A 158 -11.42 -10.67 -7.71
CA LEU A 158 -11.61 -11.27 -6.38
C LEU A 158 -13.09 -11.22 -5.96
N LYS A 159 -13.79 -10.12 -6.20
CA LYS A 159 -15.21 -10.02 -5.88
C LYS A 159 -16.06 -11.01 -6.71
N ARG A 160 -15.72 -11.22 -7.98
CA ARG A 160 -16.39 -12.20 -8.87
C ARG A 160 -16.13 -13.65 -8.43
N GLU A 161 -14.95 -13.93 -7.87
CA GLU A 161 -14.60 -15.21 -7.25
C GLU A 161 -15.27 -15.41 -5.86
N GLY A 162 -16.05 -14.45 -5.37
CA GLY A 162 -16.78 -14.54 -4.10
C GLY A 162 -16.04 -13.99 -2.88
N TRP A 163 -14.84 -13.42 -3.05
CA TRP A 163 -14.09 -12.84 -1.93
C TRP A 163 -14.77 -11.58 -1.38
N GLN A 164 -15.13 -11.62 -0.10
CA GLN A 164 -15.68 -10.47 0.64
C GLN A 164 -14.57 -9.58 1.20
N VAL A 165 -13.78 -8.97 0.31
CA VAL A 165 -12.60 -8.16 0.68
C VAL A 165 -12.75 -6.72 0.23
N ASN A 166 -12.43 -5.78 1.12
CA ASN A 166 -12.46 -4.35 0.79
C ASN A 166 -11.28 -3.98 -0.13
N HIS A 167 -11.54 -3.14 -1.14
CA HIS A 167 -10.52 -2.61 -2.05
C HIS A 167 -9.30 -1.98 -1.34
N LYS A 168 -9.47 -1.36 -0.16
CA LYS A 168 -8.36 -0.82 0.65
C LYS A 168 -7.42 -1.91 1.16
N ARG A 169 -7.97 -3.09 1.52
CA ARG A 169 -7.19 -4.26 1.94
C ARG A 169 -6.40 -4.83 0.77
N VAL A 170 -7.06 -4.97 -0.40
CA VAL A 170 -6.39 -5.42 -1.63
C VAL A 170 -5.27 -4.48 -2.02
N TYR A 171 -5.51 -3.15 -1.99
CA TYR A 171 -4.48 -2.14 -2.25
C TYR A 171 -3.27 -2.29 -1.33
N ARG A 172 -3.50 -2.42 -0.01
CA ARG A 172 -2.42 -2.58 0.97
C ARG A 172 -1.57 -3.82 0.68
N LEU A 173 -2.20 -4.98 0.47
CA LEU A 173 -1.49 -6.23 0.18
C LEU A 173 -0.76 -6.14 -1.17
N TYR A 174 -1.40 -5.60 -2.20
CA TYR A 174 -0.81 -5.40 -3.52
C TYR A 174 0.44 -4.51 -3.48
N THR A 175 0.43 -3.45 -2.66
CA THR A 175 1.60 -2.59 -2.46
C THR A 175 2.68 -3.26 -1.60
N GLN A 176 2.30 -4.00 -0.55
CA GLN A 176 3.26 -4.77 0.27
C GLN A 176 4.01 -5.83 -0.53
N GLU A 177 3.35 -6.44 -1.53
CA GLU A 177 3.98 -7.39 -2.45
C GLU A 177 4.80 -6.75 -3.58
N GLY A 178 4.89 -5.41 -3.62
CA GLY A 178 5.65 -4.72 -4.66
C GLY A 178 5.07 -4.86 -6.07
N LEU A 179 3.82 -5.27 -6.21
CA LEU A 179 3.16 -5.53 -7.51
C LEU A 179 2.82 -4.23 -8.28
N THR A 180 3.06 -3.07 -7.68
CA THR A 180 2.78 -1.79 -8.31
C THR A 180 3.77 -1.51 -9.44
N LEU A 181 3.28 -1.51 -10.67
CA LEU A 181 4.07 -1.11 -11.83
C LEU A 181 4.46 0.37 -11.73
N ARG A 182 5.77 0.64 -11.84
CA ARG A 182 6.29 2.01 -11.91
C ARG A 182 5.85 2.65 -13.22
N ARG A 183 4.90 3.57 -13.14
CA ARG A 183 4.56 4.43 -14.28
C ARG A 183 5.67 5.44 -14.50
N LYS A 184 6.15 5.58 -15.74
CA LYS A 184 6.96 6.73 -16.12
C LYS A 184 6.11 7.99 -15.95
N ARG A 185 6.63 8.99 -15.21
CA ARG A 185 5.95 10.29 -15.10
C ARG A 185 5.86 10.88 -16.52
N PRO A 186 4.68 11.37 -16.96
CA PRO A 186 4.60 12.02 -18.26
C PRO A 186 5.54 13.22 -18.26
N LYS A 187 6.36 13.36 -19.31
CA LYS A 187 7.34 14.46 -19.45
C LYS A 187 6.68 15.85 -19.56
N ARG A 188 5.37 15.92 -19.83
CA ARG A 188 4.59 17.17 -19.88
C ARG A 188 3.23 16.96 -19.22
N HIS A 189 2.85 17.87 -18.34
CA HIS A 189 1.47 18.04 -17.90
C HIS A 189 0.73 18.80 -19.00
N VAL A 190 0.04 18.08 -19.89
CA VAL A 190 -0.82 18.72 -20.89
C VAL A 190 -2.13 19.08 -20.21
N SER A 191 -2.46 20.37 -20.19
CA SER A 191 -3.77 20.88 -19.78
C SER A 191 -4.84 20.23 -20.65
N SER A 192 -5.88 19.68 -20.02
CA SER A 192 -6.97 19.01 -20.72
C SER A 192 -7.71 20.02 -21.61
N VAL A 193 -7.41 20.02 -22.91
CA VAL A 193 -8.24 20.71 -23.90
C VAL A 193 -9.64 20.09 -23.83
N LYS A 194 -10.67 20.93 -23.69
CA LYS A 194 -12.08 20.49 -23.67
C LYS A 194 -12.31 19.56 -24.87
N ARG A 195 -12.55 18.28 -24.57
CA ARG A 195 -12.86 17.28 -25.59
C ARG A 195 -14.21 17.67 -26.20
N VAL A 196 -14.27 17.81 -27.52
CA VAL A 196 -15.56 17.90 -28.21
C VAL A 196 -16.23 16.55 -28.01
N ILE A 197 -17.34 16.53 -27.28
CA ILE A 197 -18.11 15.31 -27.03
C ILE A 197 -18.90 15.04 -28.31
N ARG A 198 -18.43 14.08 -29.11
CA ARG A 198 -19.26 13.51 -30.19
C ARG A 198 -20.45 12.77 -29.57
N PRO A 199 -21.60 12.70 -30.26
CA PRO A 199 -22.80 12.06 -29.73
C PRO A 199 -22.49 10.63 -29.29
N LEU A 200 -22.96 10.28 -28.09
CA LEU A 200 -22.79 8.95 -27.54
C LEU A 200 -23.62 7.97 -28.37
N ALA A 201 -23.01 6.84 -28.76
CA ALA A 201 -23.78 5.72 -29.29
C ALA A 201 -24.79 5.27 -28.22
N LEU A 202 -26.04 5.07 -28.62
CA LEU A 202 -27.15 4.75 -27.71
C LEU A 202 -27.51 3.28 -27.70
N THR A 203 -27.22 2.57 -28.80
CA THR A 203 -27.54 1.15 -28.98
C THR A 203 -26.31 0.40 -29.49
N PRO A 204 -26.25 -0.94 -29.28
CA PRO A 204 -25.22 -1.77 -29.87
C PRO A 204 -25.19 -1.60 -31.39
N ASN A 205 -24.00 -1.62 -31.97
CA ASN A 205 -23.77 -1.41 -33.41
C ASN A 205 -24.19 -0.05 -33.98
N HIS A 206 -24.69 0.93 -33.21
CA HIS A 206 -25.02 2.25 -33.76
C HIS A 206 -23.80 2.95 -34.40
N SER A 207 -22.66 2.89 -33.72
CA SER A 207 -21.41 3.49 -34.21
C SER A 207 -20.23 2.60 -33.89
N TRP A 208 -19.41 2.33 -34.91
CA TRP A 208 -18.13 1.66 -34.73
C TRP A 208 -16.99 2.68 -34.84
N SER A 209 -15.88 2.37 -34.19
CA SER A 209 -14.61 3.07 -34.38
C SER A 209 -13.58 2.09 -34.88
N MET A 210 -12.80 2.49 -35.90
CA MET A 210 -11.67 1.71 -36.37
C MET A 210 -10.39 2.55 -36.46
N ASP A 211 -9.25 1.88 -36.37
CA ASP A 211 -7.93 2.49 -36.43
C ASP A 211 -6.87 1.44 -36.82
N PHE A 212 -5.74 1.91 -37.33
CA PHE A 212 -4.58 1.07 -37.62
C PHE A 212 -3.54 1.18 -36.52
N MET A 213 -3.00 0.02 -36.14
CA MET A 213 -1.78 -0.07 -35.35
C MET A 213 -0.67 -0.73 -36.16
N ALA A 214 0.56 -0.42 -35.79
CA ALA A 214 1.75 -1.04 -36.36
C ALA A 214 2.62 -1.62 -35.24
N ASP A 215 3.26 -2.73 -35.57
CA ASP A 215 4.24 -3.45 -34.77
C ASP A 215 5.22 -4.19 -35.72
N THR A 216 6.10 -5.02 -35.18
CA THR A 216 7.07 -5.82 -35.93
C THR A 216 7.03 -7.28 -35.51
N LEU A 217 7.17 -8.18 -36.48
CA LEU A 217 7.45 -9.59 -36.20
C LEU A 217 8.87 -9.75 -35.66
N PHE A 218 9.18 -10.94 -35.11
CA PHE A 218 10.49 -11.25 -34.54
C PHE A 218 11.65 -11.05 -35.53
N ASP A 219 11.39 -11.24 -36.82
CA ASP A 219 12.35 -11.11 -37.92
C ASP A 219 12.41 -9.69 -38.51
N GLY A 220 11.73 -8.72 -37.89
CA GLY A 220 11.71 -7.32 -38.31
C GLY A 220 10.73 -7.00 -39.44
N ARG A 221 10.00 -7.98 -39.98
CA ARG A 221 8.92 -7.70 -40.93
C ARG A 221 7.83 -6.88 -40.26
N LYS A 222 7.26 -5.93 -41.00
CA LYS A 222 6.18 -5.06 -40.50
C LYS A 222 4.92 -5.88 -40.25
N LEU A 223 4.29 -5.63 -39.10
CA LEU A 223 2.97 -6.12 -38.72
C LEU A 223 2.03 -4.92 -38.63
N ARG A 224 0.96 -4.93 -39.40
CA ARG A 224 -0.10 -3.93 -39.39
C ARG A 224 -1.37 -4.56 -38.87
N LEU A 225 -2.17 -3.79 -38.15
CA LEU A 225 -3.30 -4.29 -37.37
C LEU A 225 -4.49 -3.37 -37.60
N LEU A 226 -5.58 -3.89 -38.15
CA LEU A 226 -6.86 -3.19 -38.22
C LEU A 226 -7.64 -3.49 -36.95
N THR A 227 -7.92 -2.48 -36.14
CA THR A 227 -8.71 -2.58 -34.91
C THR A 227 -10.11 -2.04 -35.15
N ILE A 228 -11.15 -2.76 -34.70
CA ILE A 228 -12.55 -2.33 -34.82
C ILE A 228 -13.25 -2.53 -33.46
N VAL A 229 -13.90 -1.49 -32.96
CA VAL A 229 -14.57 -1.47 -31.66
C VAL A 229 -15.95 -0.86 -31.77
N ASP A 230 -16.94 -1.43 -31.07
CA ASP A 230 -18.26 -0.83 -30.89
C ASP A 230 -18.22 0.27 -29.81
N ASN A 231 -18.67 1.47 -30.18
CA ASN A 231 -18.64 2.64 -29.31
C ASN A 231 -19.66 2.59 -28.17
N PHE A 232 -20.71 1.77 -28.26
CA PHE A 232 -21.65 1.57 -27.18
C PHE A 232 -21.17 0.49 -26.21
N THR A 233 -21.00 -0.73 -26.71
CA THR A 233 -20.70 -1.92 -25.87
C THR A 233 -19.24 -2.01 -25.42
N ARG A 234 -18.33 -1.24 -26.05
CA ARG A 234 -16.87 -1.35 -25.89
C ARG A 234 -16.29 -2.67 -26.36
N GLU A 235 -17.08 -3.48 -27.06
CA GLU A 235 -16.67 -4.76 -27.60
C GLU A 235 -15.65 -4.55 -28.71
N SER A 236 -14.54 -5.30 -28.67
CA SER A 236 -13.62 -5.39 -29.80
C SER A 236 -14.19 -6.37 -30.82
N LEU A 237 -14.74 -5.81 -31.90
CA LEU A 237 -15.43 -6.56 -32.94
C LEU A 237 -14.46 -7.42 -33.74
N ALA A 238 -13.33 -6.84 -34.14
CA ALA A 238 -12.26 -7.55 -34.82
C ALA A 238 -10.90 -6.87 -34.55
N ILE A 239 -9.85 -7.69 -34.59
CA ILE A 239 -8.48 -7.22 -34.70
C ILE A 239 -7.83 -8.07 -35.79
N GLU A 240 -7.61 -7.48 -36.95
CA GLU A 240 -7.08 -8.19 -38.11
C GLU A 240 -5.61 -7.87 -38.31
N PRO A 241 -4.70 -8.82 -38.11
CA PRO A 241 -3.29 -8.66 -38.44
C PRO A 241 -3.02 -8.96 -39.92
N GLY A 242 -2.21 -8.10 -40.53
CA GLY A 242 -1.70 -8.22 -41.89
C GLY A 242 -0.32 -7.59 -42.01
N GLN A 243 0.35 -7.75 -43.14
CA GLN A 243 1.59 -7.01 -43.41
C GLN A 243 1.30 -5.61 -43.99
N TYR A 244 0.23 -5.52 -44.77
CA TYR A 244 -0.29 -4.31 -45.38
C TYR A 244 -1.82 -4.44 -45.47
N PHE A 245 -2.50 -3.30 -45.61
CA PHE A 245 -3.94 -3.24 -45.80
C PHE A 245 -4.26 -2.40 -47.03
N LYS A 246 -5.08 -2.96 -47.91
CA LYS A 246 -5.77 -2.23 -48.98
C LYS A 246 -7.23 -1.98 -48.57
N GLY A 247 -7.87 -1.00 -49.20
CA GLY A 247 -9.29 -0.70 -48.96
C GLY A 247 -10.22 -1.90 -49.12
N GLU A 248 -9.95 -2.76 -50.12
CA GLU A 248 -10.70 -4.00 -50.36
C GLU A 248 -10.67 -4.95 -49.16
N GLN A 249 -9.49 -5.14 -48.55
CA GLN A 249 -9.33 -6.01 -47.38
C GLN A 249 -10.08 -5.46 -46.16
N VAL A 250 -10.12 -4.13 -46.00
CA VAL A 250 -10.91 -3.49 -44.94
C VAL A 250 -12.40 -3.73 -45.19
N ALA A 251 -12.86 -3.55 -46.43
CA ALA A 251 -14.25 -3.79 -46.82
C ALA A 251 -14.68 -5.26 -46.63
N GLU A 252 -13.80 -6.23 -46.90
CA GLU A 252 -14.05 -7.66 -46.64
C GLU A 252 -14.29 -7.94 -45.15
N VAL A 253 -13.43 -7.39 -44.28
CA VAL A 253 -13.54 -7.54 -42.82
C VAL A 253 -14.86 -6.95 -42.32
N LEU A 254 -15.21 -5.76 -42.78
CA LEU A 254 -16.48 -5.11 -42.41
C LEU A 254 -17.68 -5.89 -42.94
N SER A 255 -17.62 -6.39 -44.17
CA SER A 255 -18.68 -7.22 -44.74
C SER A 255 -18.94 -8.49 -43.94
N ARG A 256 -17.87 -9.11 -43.41
CA ARG A 256 -17.99 -10.26 -42.50
C ARG A 256 -18.67 -9.85 -41.19
N LEU A 257 -18.25 -8.73 -40.58
CA LEU A 257 -18.85 -8.23 -39.34
C LEU A 257 -20.33 -7.86 -39.48
N ILE A 258 -20.72 -7.23 -40.60
CA ILE A 258 -22.13 -6.90 -40.88
C ILE A 258 -22.98 -8.18 -40.96
N ARG A 259 -22.47 -9.23 -41.60
CA ARG A 259 -23.18 -10.53 -41.70
C ARG A 259 -23.40 -11.16 -40.32
N GLU A 260 -22.46 -11.02 -39.40
CA GLU A 260 -22.53 -11.62 -38.07
C GLU A 260 -23.39 -10.82 -37.08
N ARG A 261 -23.40 -9.49 -37.19
CA ARG A 261 -23.92 -8.59 -36.12
C ARG A 261 -24.93 -7.57 -36.58
N GLY A 262 -25.11 -7.42 -37.88
CA GLY A 262 -25.86 -6.32 -38.49
C GLY A 262 -24.97 -5.12 -38.83
N LYS A 263 -25.52 -4.22 -39.64
CA LYS A 263 -24.82 -3.04 -40.14
C LYS A 263 -24.82 -1.89 -39.11
N PRO A 264 -23.73 -1.12 -39.01
CA PRO A 264 -23.72 0.10 -38.24
C PRO A 264 -24.34 1.27 -39.00
N GLU A 265 -24.79 2.31 -38.30
CA GLU A 265 -25.22 3.55 -38.95
C GLU A 265 -24.03 4.41 -39.36
N SER A 266 -23.00 4.44 -38.51
CA SER A 266 -21.79 5.22 -38.75
C SER A 266 -20.52 4.48 -38.36
N ILE A 267 -19.44 4.76 -39.06
CA ILE A 267 -18.11 4.30 -38.66
C ILE A 267 -17.14 5.47 -38.59
N TRP A 268 -16.42 5.56 -37.46
CA TRP A 268 -15.46 6.60 -37.18
C TRP A 268 -14.06 6.12 -37.57
N VAL A 269 -13.44 6.88 -38.47
CA VAL A 269 -12.13 6.59 -39.07
C VAL A 269 -11.23 7.81 -39.00
N ASP A 270 -9.91 7.60 -39.02
CA ASP A 270 -8.99 8.69 -39.31
C ASP A 270 -8.86 8.94 -40.82
N ASN A 271 -8.10 9.96 -41.22
CA ASN A 271 -7.88 10.29 -42.63
C ASN A 271 -6.75 9.45 -43.26
N GLY A 272 -6.54 8.21 -42.78
CA GLY A 272 -5.60 7.28 -43.41
C GLY A 272 -6.00 6.98 -44.86
N THR A 273 -5.01 6.83 -45.74
CA THR A 273 -5.23 6.59 -47.17
C THR A 273 -5.99 5.30 -47.45
N GLU A 274 -5.94 4.34 -46.54
CA GLU A 274 -6.70 3.10 -46.62
C GLU A 274 -8.21 3.31 -46.44
N PHE A 275 -8.60 4.28 -45.60
CA PHE A 275 -10.01 4.58 -45.32
C PHE A 275 -10.62 5.53 -46.35
N THR A 276 -9.81 6.37 -47.00
CA THR A 276 -10.24 7.26 -48.10
C THR A 276 -10.14 6.59 -49.48
N SER A 277 -10.17 5.25 -49.53
CA SER A 277 -10.01 4.51 -50.78
C SER A 277 -11.35 4.30 -51.49
N ARG A 278 -11.33 4.26 -52.83
CA ARG A 278 -12.56 4.05 -53.64
C ARG A 278 -13.34 2.80 -53.25
N ALA A 279 -12.64 1.71 -52.93
CA ALA A 279 -13.26 0.46 -52.49
C ALA A 279 -14.02 0.64 -51.16
N MET A 280 -13.47 1.40 -50.21
CA MET A 280 -14.12 1.71 -48.94
C MET A 280 -15.32 2.63 -49.11
N ASP A 281 -15.20 3.68 -49.94
CA ASP A 281 -16.32 4.57 -50.25
C ASP A 281 -17.48 3.82 -50.93
N GLN A 282 -17.15 2.97 -51.91
CA GLN A 282 -18.14 2.14 -52.61
C GLN A 282 -18.82 1.15 -51.66
N TRP A 283 -18.05 0.51 -50.77
CA TRP A 283 -18.59 -0.38 -49.75
C TRP A 283 -19.54 0.35 -48.79
N ALA A 284 -19.15 1.54 -48.31
CA ALA A 284 -19.97 2.35 -47.42
C ALA A 284 -21.27 2.80 -48.10
N TYR A 285 -21.19 3.22 -49.36
CA TYR A 285 -22.35 3.58 -50.16
C TYR A 285 -23.34 2.42 -50.32
N TRP A 286 -22.88 1.22 -50.72
CA TRP A 286 -23.75 0.06 -50.91
C TRP A 286 -24.37 -0.46 -49.61
N ASN A 287 -23.65 -0.38 -48.49
CA ASN A 287 -24.17 -0.80 -47.19
C ASN A 287 -24.97 0.30 -46.47
N GLN A 288 -25.07 1.50 -47.06
CA GLN A 288 -25.69 2.69 -46.47
C GLN A 288 -25.10 3.04 -45.09
N VAL A 289 -23.78 2.93 -44.98
CA VAL A 289 -23.04 3.23 -43.75
C VAL A 289 -22.35 4.59 -43.91
N LYS A 290 -22.50 5.47 -42.92
CA LYS A 290 -21.85 6.78 -42.95
C LYS A 290 -20.41 6.69 -42.44
N LEU A 291 -19.42 7.06 -43.27
CA LEU A 291 -18.03 7.22 -42.82
C LEU A 291 -17.83 8.63 -42.25
N ASP A 292 -17.60 8.71 -40.94
CA ASP A 292 -17.30 9.96 -40.24
C ASP A 292 -15.79 10.07 -39.99
N PHE A 293 -15.12 10.88 -40.80
CA PHE A 293 -13.68 11.12 -40.67
C PHE A 293 -13.36 12.08 -39.51
N SER A 294 -12.25 11.79 -38.82
CA SER A 294 -11.72 12.67 -37.78
C SER A 294 -11.19 13.97 -38.38
N ARG A 295 -11.24 15.06 -37.61
CA ARG A 295 -10.68 16.34 -38.09
C ARG A 295 -9.15 16.26 -38.09
N PRO A 296 -8.47 16.81 -39.11
CA PRO A 296 -7.01 16.86 -39.15
C PRO A 296 -6.43 17.44 -37.84
N GLY A 297 -5.46 16.73 -37.26
CA GLY A 297 -4.77 17.17 -36.04
C GLY A 297 -5.56 17.07 -34.73
N LYS A 298 -6.71 16.37 -34.69
CA LYS A 298 -7.50 16.16 -33.45
C LYS A 298 -7.71 14.66 -33.15
N PRO A 299 -6.72 13.99 -32.54
CA PRO A 299 -6.81 12.57 -32.15
C PRO A 299 -7.98 12.28 -31.19
N THR A 300 -8.35 13.28 -30.39
CA THR A 300 -9.44 13.21 -29.41
C THR A 300 -10.82 12.90 -30.01
N ASP A 301 -11.00 13.04 -31.31
CA ASP A 301 -12.24 12.70 -32.00
C ASP A 301 -12.51 11.17 -32.01
N ASN A 302 -11.49 10.32 -31.80
CA ASN A 302 -11.64 8.85 -31.70
C ASN A 302 -11.18 8.29 -30.34
N ALA A 303 -11.52 8.97 -29.25
CA ALA A 303 -11.03 8.65 -27.90
C ALA A 303 -11.28 7.20 -27.44
N PHE A 304 -12.30 6.52 -27.98
CA PHE A 304 -12.60 5.13 -27.64
C PHE A 304 -11.59 4.16 -28.23
N ILE A 305 -11.27 4.30 -29.52
CA ILE A 305 -10.23 3.49 -30.15
C ILE A 305 -8.86 3.80 -29.56
N GLU A 306 -8.55 5.06 -29.26
CA GLU A 306 -7.26 5.43 -28.64
C GLU A 306 -7.09 4.72 -27.29
N SER A 307 -8.14 4.75 -26.46
CA SER A 307 -8.13 4.07 -25.17
C SER A 307 -8.05 2.55 -25.33
N PHE A 308 -8.64 1.98 -26.37
CA PHE A 308 -8.56 0.56 -26.69
C PHE A 308 -7.14 0.19 -27.16
N ASN A 309 -6.59 0.91 -28.15
CA ASN A 309 -5.28 0.72 -28.73
C ASN A 309 -4.15 0.86 -27.71
N GLY A 310 -4.28 1.79 -26.76
CA GLY A 310 -3.34 1.88 -25.63
C GLY A 310 -3.31 0.60 -24.78
N LYS A 311 -4.48 0.02 -24.48
CA LYS A 311 -4.56 -1.24 -23.72
C LYS A 311 -4.07 -2.42 -24.55
N PHE A 312 -4.46 -2.50 -25.82
CA PHE A 312 -4.01 -3.57 -26.70
C PHE A 312 -2.49 -3.56 -26.85
N ARG A 313 -1.88 -2.37 -26.97
CA ARG A 313 -0.41 -2.24 -26.98
C ARG A 313 0.23 -2.71 -25.69
N GLU A 314 -0.25 -2.26 -24.53
CA GLU A 314 0.33 -2.58 -23.23
C GLU A 314 0.09 -4.03 -22.77
N GLU A 315 -1.11 -4.56 -23.04
CA GLU A 315 -1.60 -5.84 -22.53
C GLU A 315 -1.36 -6.99 -23.53
N CYS A 316 -1.21 -6.72 -24.83
CA CYS A 316 -0.95 -7.76 -25.84
C CYS A 316 0.39 -7.55 -26.55
N LEU A 317 0.52 -6.47 -27.33
CA LEU A 317 1.66 -6.29 -28.24
C LEU A 317 3.01 -6.25 -27.50
N SER A 318 3.07 -5.51 -26.39
CA SER A 318 4.31 -5.38 -25.60
C SER A 318 4.67 -6.62 -24.78
N GLN A 319 3.73 -7.55 -24.60
CA GLN A 319 3.91 -8.76 -23.79
C GLN A 319 4.23 -10.01 -24.62
N ASN A 320 4.07 -9.93 -25.95
CA ASN A 320 4.21 -11.08 -26.84
C ASN A 320 5.27 -10.82 -27.91
N TRP A 321 6.09 -11.85 -28.17
CA TRP A 321 6.84 -11.92 -29.42
C TRP A 321 6.05 -12.68 -30.47
N PHE A 322 5.96 -12.11 -31.66
CA PHE A 322 5.24 -12.69 -32.80
C PHE A 322 6.22 -13.36 -33.76
N LEU A 323 6.17 -14.68 -33.83
CA LEU A 323 7.06 -15.50 -34.66
C LEU A 323 6.62 -15.53 -36.13
N SER A 324 5.32 -15.34 -36.39
CA SER A 324 4.78 -15.31 -37.74
C SER A 324 3.47 -14.53 -37.76
N LEU A 325 2.94 -14.26 -38.96
CA LEU A 325 1.61 -13.66 -39.09
C LEU A 325 0.51 -14.57 -38.51
N GLN A 326 0.68 -15.89 -38.63
CA GLN A 326 -0.26 -16.87 -38.07
C GLN A 326 -0.21 -16.88 -36.53
N ASP A 327 0.98 -16.88 -35.95
CA ASP A 327 1.19 -16.75 -34.50
C ASP A 327 0.61 -15.43 -33.97
N ALA A 328 0.77 -14.34 -34.72
CA ALA A 328 0.12 -13.07 -34.40
C ALA A 328 -1.42 -13.19 -34.40
N ARG A 329 -2.02 -13.81 -35.42
CA ARG A 329 -3.48 -14.05 -35.48
C ARG A 329 -3.99 -14.78 -34.25
N GLU A 330 -3.34 -15.86 -33.86
CA GLU A 330 -3.76 -16.70 -32.75
C GLU A 330 -3.67 -15.96 -31.40
N LYS A 331 -2.54 -15.32 -31.12
CA LYS A 331 -2.32 -14.56 -29.88
C LYS A 331 -3.27 -13.36 -29.76
N ILE A 332 -3.45 -12.63 -30.86
CA ILE A 332 -4.31 -11.45 -30.90
C ILE A 332 -5.78 -11.84 -30.76
N GLU A 333 -6.23 -12.90 -31.42
CA GLU A 333 -7.60 -13.38 -31.28
C GLU A 333 -7.88 -13.90 -29.87
N SER A 334 -6.92 -14.60 -29.26
CA SER A 334 -6.99 -15.01 -27.85
C SER A 334 -7.15 -13.79 -26.93
N TRP A 335 -6.33 -12.75 -27.14
CA TRP A 335 -6.45 -11.50 -26.39
C TRP A 335 -7.79 -10.79 -26.62
N ARG A 336 -8.30 -10.76 -27.85
CA ARG A 336 -9.59 -10.15 -28.19
C ARG A 336 -10.74 -10.82 -27.46
N LYS A 337 -10.77 -12.16 -27.47
CA LYS A 337 -11.76 -12.96 -26.72
C LYS A 337 -11.68 -12.65 -25.24
N ASP A 338 -10.48 -12.68 -24.67
CA ASP A 338 -10.26 -12.35 -23.27
C ASP A 338 -10.73 -10.93 -22.90
N TYR A 339 -10.39 -9.94 -23.73
CA TYR A 339 -10.81 -8.56 -23.56
C TYR A 339 -12.36 -8.43 -23.54
N ASN A 340 -13.07 -9.17 -24.39
CA ASN A 340 -14.52 -9.12 -24.47
C ASN A 340 -15.22 -9.91 -23.34
N GLU A 341 -14.62 -11.02 -22.89
CA GLU A 341 -15.26 -12.00 -22.01
C GLU A 341 -14.88 -11.83 -20.53
N THR A 342 -13.64 -11.45 -20.23
CA THR A 342 -13.12 -11.48 -18.84
C THR A 342 -12.80 -10.09 -18.31
N ARG A 343 -12.38 -9.16 -19.17
CA ARG A 343 -11.87 -7.85 -18.74
C ARG A 343 -12.97 -6.94 -18.21
N PRO A 344 -12.85 -6.42 -16.97
CA PRO A 344 -13.85 -5.50 -16.41
C PRO A 344 -13.63 -4.05 -16.89
N HIS A 345 -14.72 -3.41 -17.31
CA HIS A 345 -14.72 -2.01 -17.77
C HIS A 345 -15.44 -1.10 -16.78
N SER A 346 -14.72 -0.14 -16.19
CA SER A 346 -15.32 0.79 -15.22
C SER A 346 -16.44 1.65 -15.82
N SER A 347 -16.37 1.98 -17.11
CA SER A 347 -17.43 2.69 -17.85
C SER A 347 -18.70 1.86 -18.03
N LEU A 348 -18.61 0.53 -17.90
CA LEU A 348 -19.73 -0.41 -18.01
C LEU A 348 -20.13 -0.97 -16.63
N GLY A 349 -19.85 -0.22 -15.55
CA GLY A 349 -20.15 -0.68 -14.19
C GLY A 349 -19.31 -1.88 -13.73
N ASN A 350 -18.11 -2.06 -14.29
CA ASN A 350 -17.22 -3.21 -14.07
C ASN A 350 -17.73 -4.54 -14.66
N ARG A 351 -18.66 -4.47 -15.61
CA ARG A 351 -18.99 -5.59 -16.50
C ARG A 351 -17.98 -5.74 -17.63
N THR A 352 -17.96 -6.91 -18.24
CA THR A 352 -17.24 -7.15 -19.49
C THR A 352 -18.06 -6.65 -20.68
N PRO A 353 -17.44 -6.34 -21.83
CA PRO A 353 -18.19 -5.93 -23.01
C PRO A 353 -19.29 -6.93 -23.41
N LEU A 354 -19.00 -8.23 -23.31
CA LEU A 354 -19.97 -9.28 -23.62
C LEU A 354 -21.11 -9.34 -22.60
N GLU A 355 -20.82 -9.25 -21.30
CA GLU A 355 -21.85 -9.17 -20.24
C GLU A 355 -22.75 -7.96 -20.44
N PHE A 356 -22.17 -6.80 -20.77
CA PHE A 356 -22.90 -5.56 -21.00
C PHE A 356 -23.83 -5.68 -22.21
N ARG A 357 -23.32 -6.21 -23.33
CA ARG A 357 -24.12 -6.47 -24.53
C ARG A 357 -25.30 -7.37 -24.23
N LYS A 358 -25.07 -8.53 -23.57
CA LYS A 358 -26.15 -9.46 -23.19
C LYS A 358 -27.19 -8.80 -22.27
N SER A 359 -26.77 -7.93 -21.37
CA SER A 359 -27.67 -7.25 -20.43
C SER A 359 -28.48 -6.10 -21.02
N GLY A 360 -28.05 -5.53 -22.15
CA GLY A 360 -28.76 -4.46 -22.87
C GLY A 360 -29.62 -4.96 -24.03
N SER A 361 -29.69 -6.28 -24.24
CA SER A 361 -30.57 -6.93 -25.23
C SER A 361 -31.85 -7.51 -24.59
N GLY A 362 -32.18 -7.08 -23.37
CA GLY A 362 -33.35 -7.50 -22.61
C GLY A 362 -34.34 -6.38 -22.37
#